data_AF-A0A3P6BA84-F1
#
_entry.id   AF-A0A3P6BA84-F1
#
_cell.length_a   1.000
_cell.length_b   1.000
_cell.length_c   1.000
_cell.angle_alpha   90.00
_cell.angle_beta   90.00
_cell.angle_gamma   90.00
#
_symmetry.space_group_name_H-M   'P 1'
#
loop_
_entity.id
_entity.type
_entity.pdbx_description
1 polymer ?
#
loop_
_entity_poly.entity_id
_entity_poly.type
_entity_poly.pdbx_seq_one_letter_code
_entity_poly.pdbx_strand_id
1 'polypeptide(L)'
;MASGFSGDETAPFFGFLGAAAALVFSCMGAAYGTAKSGVGVASMGVMRPELVMKSIVPVVMAGVLGIYGLIIAVIISTGINPKAKSYYLFDGYAHLSSGLACGLAGLSAGMAIGIVGDAGVRCCLELKRLNLFFLLLCLVFVCCRANAQQPKLFVGMILILIFAEALALYGLIVGIILSSRAGQSRAE
;
A
#
# COMPACT_ATOMS: atom_id res chain seq x y z
N MET A 1 32.36 -23.24 -22.12
CA MET A 1 32.97 -23.29 -20.77
C MET A 1 33.56 -21.92 -20.47
N ALA A 2 32.78 -21.07 -19.82
CA ALA A 2 33.22 -19.85 -19.12
C ALA A 2 32.04 -19.44 -18.22
N SER A 3 31.94 -20.13 -17.09
CA SER A 3 31.11 -19.77 -15.94
C SER A 3 31.51 -18.36 -15.49
N GLY A 4 30.66 -17.37 -15.73
CA GLY A 4 30.97 -15.96 -15.48
C GLY A 4 30.07 -15.28 -14.46
N PHE A 5 29.29 -16.02 -13.67
CA PHE A 5 28.66 -15.47 -12.46
C PHE A 5 29.68 -15.56 -11.33
N SER A 6 30.39 -14.47 -11.06
CA SER A 6 31.31 -14.35 -9.93
C SER A 6 30.52 -14.06 -8.64
N GLY A 7 29.65 -14.98 -8.22
CA GLY A 7 28.82 -14.90 -7.01
C GLY A 7 27.90 -16.12 -6.90
N ASP A 8 27.31 -16.35 -5.73
CA ASP A 8 26.35 -17.45 -5.53
C ASP A 8 25.21 -17.38 -6.56
N GLU A 9 25.03 -18.44 -7.34
CA GLU A 9 23.98 -18.57 -8.38
C GLU A 9 22.56 -18.40 -7.81
N THR A 10 22.40 -18.63 -6.50
CA THR A 10 21.14 -18.51 -5.77
C THR A 10 20.82 -17.09 -5.30
N ALA A 11 21.80 -16.18 -5.24
CA ALA A 11 21.61 -14.82 -4.76
C ALA A 11 20.64 -13.96 -5.61
N PRO A 12 20.68 -13.97 -6.97
CA PRO A 12 19.73 -13.20 -7.79
C PRO A 12 18.29 -13.74 -7.72
N PHE A 13 18.09 -15.03 -7.44
CA PHE A 13 16.76 -15.62 -7.29
C PHE A 13 15.97 -14.95 -6.15
N PHE A 14 16.62 -14.71 -5.00
CA PHE A 14 15.99 -14.01 -3.88
C PHE A 14 15.68 -12.54 -4.16
N GLY A 15 16.50 -11.86 -4.98
CA GLY A 15 16.23 -10.50 -5.43
C GLY A 15 14.97 -10.40 -6.30
N PHE A 16 14.84 -11.25 -7.32
CA PHE A 16 13.64 -11.27 -8.16
C PHE A 16 12.39 -11.74 -7.41
N LEU A 17 12.54 -12.66 -6.44
CA LEU A 17 11.45 -13.05 -5.54
C LEU A 17 10.96 -11.87 -4.70
N GLY A 18 11.88 -11.04 -4.18
CA GLY A 18 11.56 -9.80 -3.48
C GLY A 18 10.79 -8.79 -4.35
N ALA A 19 11.23 -8.60 -5.60
CA ALA A 19 10.55 -7.73 -6.56
C ALA A 19 9.13 -8.23 -6.91
N ALA A 20 8.96 -9.53 -7.11
CA ALA A 20 7.67 -10.14 -7.37
C ALA A 20 6.73 -10.00 -6.15
N ALA A 21 7.22 -10.29 -4.94
CA ALA A 21 6.45 -10.18 -3.71
C ALA A 21 5.99 -8.73 -3.45
N ALA A 22 6.85 -7.75 -3.68
CA ALA A 22 6.51 -6.33 -3.52
C ALA A 22 5.33 -5.92 -4.41
N LEU A 23 5.36 -6.31 -5.69
CA LEU A 23 4.30 -6.00 -6.65
C LEU A 23 2.99 -6.73 -6.33
N VAL A 24 3.04 -8.04 -6.12
CA VAL A 24 1.83 -8.85 -5.93
C VAL A 24 1.07 -8.42 -4.68
N PHE A 25 1.76 -8.23 -3.54
CA PHE A 25 1.10 -7.84 -2.31
C PHE A 25 0.58 -6.40 -2.34
N SER A 26 1.31 -5.47 -2.96
CA SER A 26 0.84 -4.09 -3.06
C SER A 26 -0.34 -3.93 -4.03
N CYS A 27 -0.30 -4.62 -5.18
CA CYS A 27 -1.41 -4.64 -6.13
C CYS A 27 -2.66 -5.30 -5.54
N MET A 28 -2.50 -6.34 -4.72
CA MET A 28 -3.61 -6.97 -4.01
C MET A 28 -4.25 -6.01 -3.00
N GLY A 29 -3.44 -5.26 -2.24
CA GLY A 29 -3.92 -4.23 -1.31
C GLY A 29 -4.68 -3.10 -2.02
N ALA A 30 -4.11 -2.59 -3.12
CA ALA A 30 -4.72 -1.56 -3.94
C ALA A 30 -6.05 -2.01 -4.58
N ALA A 31 -6.09 -3.24 -5.09
CA ALA A 31 -7.30 -3.83 -5.67
C ALA A 31 -8.41 -3.98 -4.63
N TYR A 32 -8.11 -4.51 -3.44
CA TYR A 32 -9.09 -4.66 -2.37
C TYR A 32 -9.62 -3.29 -1.87
N GLY A 33 -8.72 -2.33 -1.65
CA GLY A 33 -9.08 -0.99 -1.19
C GLY A 33 -9.99 -0.25 -2.18
N THR A 34 -9.68 -0.39 -3.47
CA THR A 34 -10.46 0.16 -4.58
C THR A 34 -11.82 -0.54 -4.72
N ALA A 35 -11.85 -1.86 -4.64
CA ALA A 35 -13.09 -2.62 -4.77
C ALA A 35 -14.11 -2.28 -3.66
N LYS A 36 -13.66 -2.22 -2.40
CA LYS A 36 -14.56 -1.91 -1.26
C LYS A 36 -15.05 -0.47 -1.31
N SER A 37 -14.17 0.49 -1.59
CA SER A 37 -14.56 1.90 -1.70
C SER A 37 -15.46 2.16 -2.92
N GLY A 38 -15.21 1.46 -4.03
CA GLY A 38 -15.97 1.61 -5.28
C GLY A 38 -17.44 1.21 -5.15
N VAL A 39 -17.77 0.17 -4.37
CA VAL A 39 -19.17 -0.23 -4.10
C VAL A 39 -19.94 0.88 -3.39
N GLY A 40 -19.30 1.55 -2.41
CA GLY A 40 -19.89 2.70 -1.73
C GLY A 40 -20.17 3.85 -2.70
N VAL A 41 -19.21 4.19 -3.56
CA VAL A 41 -19.35 5.26 -4.55
C VAL A 41 -20.46 4.98 -5.56
N ALA A 42 -20.58 3.73 -6.04
CA ALA A 42 -21.63 3.33 -6.97
C ALA A 42 -23.04 3.53 -6.37
N SER A 43 -23.25 3.18 -5.10
CA SER A 43 -24.53 3.41 -4.42
C SER A 43 -24.84 4.89 -4.19
N MET A 44 -23.82 5.73 -3.98
CA MET A 44 -23.98 7.18 -3.88
C MET A 44 -24.29 7.85 -5.22
N GLY A 45 -23.74 7.33 -6.31
CA GLY A 45 -23.94 7.87 -7.66
C GLY A 45 -25.38 7.81 -8.15
N VAL A 46 -26.18 6.85 -7.67
CA VAL A 46 -27.60 6.72 -8.02
C VAL A 46 -28.47 7.69 -7.22
N MET A 47 -28.12 7.96 -5.95
CA MET A 47 -28.95 8.77 -5.06
C MET A 47 -28.62 10.27 -5.14
N ARG A 48 -27.33 10.64 -5.23
CA ARG A 48 -26.86 12.03 -5.28
C ARG A 48 -25.60 12.18 -6.15
N PRO A 49 -25.75 12.41 -7.48
CA PRO A 49 -24.62 12.49 -8.40
C PRO A 49 -23.68 13.67 -8.13
N GLU A 50 -24.17 14.75 -7.52
CA GLU A 50 -23.38 15.95 -7.20
C GLU A 50 -22.22 15.69 -6.22
N LEU A 51 -22.35 14.67 -5.36
CA LEU A 51 -21.36 14.33 -4.33
C LEU A 51 -20.35 13.25 -4.78
N VAL A 52 -20.52 12.69 -5.98
CA VAL A 52 -19.64 11.62 -6.52
C VAL A 52 -18.21 12.12 -6.67
N MET A 53 -18.02 13.36 -7.13
CA MET A 53 -16.71 13.96 -7.35
C MET A 53 -15.86 14.02 -6.07
N LYS A 54 -16.47 14.22 -4.90
CA LYS A 54 -15.75 14.21 -3.61
C LYS A 54 -15.50 12.79 -3.10
N SER A 55 -16.37 11.86 -3.46
CA SER A 55 -16.33 10.47 -3.02
C SER A 55 -15.28 9.62 -3.74
N ILE A 56 -14.65 10.15 -4.79
CA ILE A 56 -13.59 9.44 -5.53
C ILE A 56 -12.22 9.50 -4.85
N VAL A 57 -12.00 10.42 -3.91
CA VAL A 57 -10.71 10.61 -3.23
C VAL A 57 -10.20 9.32 -2.57
N PRO A 58 -10.98 8.57 -1.78
CA PRO A 58 -10.52 7.31 -1.17
C PRO A 58 -10.14 6.22 -2.18
N VAL A 59 -10.80 6.21 -3.35
CA VAL A 59 -10.50 5.27 -4.44
C VAL A 59 -9.13 5.56 -5.02
N VAL A 60 -8.82 6.84 -5.28
CA VAL A 60 -7.52 7.24 -5.81
C VAL A 60 -6.41 6.96 -4.79
N MET A 61 -6.63 7.23 -3.51
CA MET A 61 -5.64 6.97 -2.45
C MET A 61 -5.33 5.47 -2.30
N ALA A 62 -6.31 4.59 -2.47
CA ALA A 62 -6.06 3.14 -2.52
C ALA A 62 -5.21 2.74 -3.74
N GLY A 63 -5.33 3.45 -4.86
CA GLY A 63 -4.56 3.19 -6.08
C GLY A 63 -3.06 3.52 -5.97
N VAL A 64 -2.69 4.52 -5.17
CA VAL A 64 -1.28 4.96 -5.01
C VAL A 64 -0.41 3.86 -4.38
N LEU A 65 -0.99 2.99 -3.54
CA LEU A 65 -0.29 1.85 -2.93
C LEU A 65 0.39 0.95 -3.97
N GLY A 66 -0.24 0.73 -5.13
CA GLY A 66 0.34 -0.06 -6.22
C GLY A 66 1.62 0.55 -6.79
N ILE A 67 1.73 1.88 -6.77
CA ILE A 67 2.90 2.62 -7.24
C ILE A 67 4.08 2.39 -6.29
N TYR A 68 3.85 2.30 -4.98
CA TYR A 68 4.93 2.01 -4.01
C TYR A 68 5.59 0.65 -4.27
N GLY A 69 4.80 -0.38 -4.56
CA GLY A 69 5.31 -1.71 -4.93
C GLY A 69 6.09 -1.68 -6.26
N LEU A 70 5.63 -0.90 -7.23
CA LEU A 70 6.31 -0.72 -8.52
C LEU A 70 7.68 -0.04 -8.36
N ILE A 71 7.76 1.01 -7.54
CA ILE A 71 9.02 1.72 -7.27
C ILE A 71 10.07 0.76 -6.71
N ILE A 72 9.72 -0.06 -5.72
CA ILE A 72 10.66 -1.05 -5.14
C ILE A 72 11.07 -2.10 -6.17
N ALA A 73 10.15 -2.63 -6.96
CA ALA A 73 10.49 -3.61 -7.99
C ALA A 73 11.45 -3.06 -9.05
N VAL A 74 11.28 -1.79 -9.46
CA VAL A 74 12.19 -1.12 -10.39
C VAL A 74 13.56 -0.89 -9.76
N ILE A 75 13.64 -0.49 -8.49
CA ILE A 75 14.91 -0.31 -7.77
C ILE A 75 15.67 -1.64 -7.68
N ILE A 76 15.00 -2.74 -7.33
CA ILE A 76 15.64 -4.06 -7.26
C ILE A 76 16.12 -4.49 -8.66
N SER A 77 15.31 -4.30 -9.69
CA SER A 77 15.65 -4.66 -11.08
C SER A 77 16.88 -3.90 -11.60
N THR A 78 16.97 -2.61 -11.32
CA THR A 78 18.14 -1.78 -11.70
C THR A 78 19.40 -2.10 -10.87
N GLY A 79 19.23 -2.68 -9.67
CA GLY A 79 20.32 -3.12 -8.80
C GLY A 79 20.98 -4.45 -9.20
N ILE A 80 20.30 -5.30 -9.98
CA ILE A 80 20.79 -6.62 -10.42
C ILE A 80 21.52 -6.48 -11.76
N ASN A 81 22.85 -6.48 -11.76
CA ASN A 81 23.67 -6.43 -12.97
C ASN A 81 24.65 -7.63 -13.03
N PRO A 82 24.42 -8.61 -13.94
CA PRO A 82 25.13 -9.90 -13.94
C PRO A 82 26.55 -9.89 -14.55
N LYS A 83 27.02 -8.75 -15.10
CA LYS A 83 28.32 -8.67 -15.82
C LYS A 83 29.42 -7.90 -15.09
N ALA A 84 29.12 -7.22 -13.98
CA ALA A 84 30.06 -6.27 -13.36
C ALA A 84 30.13 -6.34 -11.83
N LYS A 85 29.20 -7.02 -11.13
CA LYS A 85 29.13 -7.00 -9.66
C LYS A 85 28.84 -8.39 -9.10
N SER A 86 29.74 -8.86 -8.22
CA SER A 86 29.52 -10.05 -7.41
C SER A 86 28.32 -9.84 -6.50
N TYR A 87 27.29 -10.67 -6.66
CA TYR A 87 26.09 -10.63 -5.82
C TYR A 87 26.28 -11.59 -4.65
N TYR A 88 26.34 -11.05 -3.44
CA TYR A 88 26.42 -11.86 -2.22
C TYR A 88 25.01 -12.21 -1.73
N LEU A 89 24.89 -13.32 -1.00
CA LEU A 89 23.65 -13.74 -0.33
C LEU A 89 23.03 -12.64 0.55
N PHE A 90 23.87 -11.81 1.19
CA PHE A 90 23.42 -10.69 2.00
C PHE A 90 22.58 -9.67 1.20
N ASP A 91 23.00 -9.34 -0.02
CA ASP A 91 22.26 -8.43 -0.90
C ASP A 91 20.93 -9.07 -1.34
N GLY A 92 20.95 -10.37 -1.66
CA GLY A 92 19.74 -11.13 -2.00
C GLY A 92 18.69 -11.10 -0.89
N TYR A 93 19.09 -11.31 0.37
CA TYR A 93 18.19 -11.21 1.52
C TYR A 93 17.76 -9.77 1.84
N ALA A 94 18.62 -8.79 1.61
CA ALA A 94 18.27 -7.38 1.75
C ALA A 94 17.19 -6.95 0.74
N HIS A 95 17.27 -7.41 -0.51
CA HIS A 95 16.25 -7.15 -1.54
C HIS A 95 14.95 -7.94 -1.32
N LEU A 96 15.04 -9.16 -0.77
CA LEU A 96 13.86 -9.92 -0.37
C LEU A 96 13.09 -9.25 0.78
N SER A 97 13.82 -8.85 1.83
CA SER A 97 13.25 -8.20 3.02
C SER A 97 12.68 -6.81 2.70
N SER A 98 13.35 -6.04 1.84
CA SER A 98 12.82 -4.73 1.39
C SER A 98 11.51 -4.87 0.62
N GLY A 99 11.42 -5.86 -0.27
CA GLY A 99 10.21 -6.14 -1.04
C GLY A 99 9.04 -6.59 -0.18
N LEU A 100 9.28 -7.50 0.78
CA LEU A 100 8.26 -7.99 1.70
C LEU A 100 7.78 -6.91 2.69
N ALA A 101 8.68 -6.09 3.23
CA ALA A 101 8.33 -5.02 4.16
C ALA A 101 7.37 -3.99 3.52
N CYS A 102 7.69 -3.55 2.29
CA CYS A 102 6.85 -2.61 1.54
C CYS A 102 5.53 -3.28 1.09
N GLY A 103 5.60 -4.50 0.56
CA GLY A 103 4.42 -5.22 0.05
C GLY A 103 3.37 -5.53 1.13
N LEU A 104 3.80 -6.01 2.31
CA LEU A 104 2.88 -6.32 3.43
C LEU A 104 2.34 -5.05 4.09
N ALA A 105 3.16 -4.01 4.22
CA ALA A 105 2.68 -2.70 4.69
C ALA A 105 1.61 -2.14 3.75
N GLY A 106 1.85 -2.19 2.43
CA GLY A 106 0.90 -1.76 1.40
C GLY A 106 -0.41 -2.56 1.41
N LEU A 107 -0.34 -3.89 1.62
CA LEU A 107 -1.52 -4.74 1.78
C LEU A 107 -2.37 -4.33 2.99
N SER A 108 -1.74 -4.14 4.15
CA SER A 108 -2.42 -3.75 5.38
C SER A 108 -3.06 -2.36 5.28
N ALA A 109 -2.35 -1.39 4.70
CA ALA A 109 -2.85 -0.04 4.46
C ALA A 109 -4.02 -0.05 3.47
N GLY A 110 -3.93 -0.82 2.38
CA GLY A 110 -5.00 -0.96 1.38
C GLY A 110 -6.28 -1.56 1.95
N MET A 111 -6.17 -2.54 2.85
CA MET A 111 -7.34 -3.07 3.57
C MET A 111 -7.96 -2.02 4.50
N ALA A 112 -7.15 -1.27 5.27
CA ALA A 112 -7.65 -0.23 6.15
C ALA A 112 -8.37 0.89 5.38
N ILE A 113 -7.76 1.37 4.28
CA ILE A 113 -8.33 2.39 3.39
C ILE A 113 -9.66 1.92 2.79
N GLY A 114 -9.73 0.66 2.33
CA GLY A 114 -10.95 0.10 1.74
C GLY A 114 -12.14 0.09 2.71
N ILE A 115 -11.91 -0.27 3.97
CA ILE A 115 -12.99 -0.35 4.96
C ILE A 115 -13.40 1.04 5.44
N VAL A 116 -12.45 1.95 5.67
CA VAL A 116 -12.74 3.35 6.03
C VAL A 116 -13.47 4.06 4.88
N GLY A 117 -13.08 3.78 3.62
CA GLY A 117 -13.72 4.31 2.42
C GLY A 117 -15.17 3.86 2.26
N ASP A 118 -15.44 2.55 2.38
CA ASP A 118 -16.82 2.02 2.31
C ASP A 118 -17.70 2.57 3.44
N ALA A 119 -17.20 2.67 4.68
CA ALA A 119 -17.93 3.24 5.80
C ALA A 119 -18.18 4.76 5.64
N GLY A 120 -17.19 5.51 5.17
CA GLY A 120 -17.30 6.96 4.94
C GLY A 120 -18.36 7.31 3.88
N VAL A 121 -18.41 6.52 2.80
CA VAL A 121 -19.40 6.75 1.73
C VAL A 121 -20.79 6.21 2.11
N ARG A 122 -20.88 5.09 2.83
CA ARG A 122 -22.17 4.54 3.32
C ARG A 122 -22.80 5.34 4.45
N CYS A 123 -22.02 6.05 5.29
CA CYS A 123 -22.59 6.98 6.28
C CYS A 123 -23.40 8.12 5.62
N CYS A 124 -23.20 8.36 4.32
CA CYS A 124 -24.04 9.28 3.55
C CYS A 124 -25.39 8.65 3.13
N LEU A 125 -25.50 7.32 3.16
CA LEU A 125 -26.67 6.54 2.69
C LEU A 125 -27.48 5.87 3.81
N GLU A 126 -26.85 5.36 4.87
CA GLU A 126 -27.50 4.46 5.86
C GLU A 126 -27.22 4.90 7.30
N LEU A 127 -28.27 5.35 8.00
CA LEU A 127 -28.26 5.71 9.43
C LEU A 127 -28.57 4.51 10.36
N LYS A 128 -28.74 3.28 9.84
CA LYS A 128 -29.49 2.23 10.56
C LYS A 128 -28.88 0.83 10.76
N ARG A 129 -27.66 0.50 10.34
CA ARG A 129 -27.07 -0.80 10.73
C ARG A 129 -25.57 -0.75 10.94
N LEU A 130 -25.17 -0.52 12.19
CA LEU A 130 -23.78 -0.69 12.63
C LEU A 130 -23.63 -2.08 13.23
N ASN A 131 -22.99 -2.99 12.50
CA ASN A 131 -22.60 -4.29 13.04
C ASN A 131 -21.24 -4.20 13.77
N LEU A 132 -21.19 -4.95 14.87
CA LEU A 132 -20.34 -4.83 16.04
C LEU A 132 -18.85 -5.22 15.86
N PHE A 133 -18.43 -5.69 14.68
CA PHE A 133 -17.09 -6.24 14.49
C PHE A 133 -16.01 -5.18 14.18
N PHE A 134 -16.42 -3.94 13.92
CA PHE A 134 -15.53 -2.78 13.67
C PHE A 134 -15.31 -1.90 14.92
N LEU A 135 -15.82 -2.34 16.07
CA LEU A 135 -15.88 -1.56 17.32
C LEU A 135 -14.52 -1.39 18.03
N LEU A 136 -13.46 -2.11 17.64
CA LEU A 136 -12.14 -1.89 18.22
C LEU A 136 -11.46 -0.61 17.69
N LEU A 137 -11.96 -0.04 16.59
CA LEU A 137 -11.55 1.28 16.06
C LEU A 137 -12.54 2.40 16.48
N CYS A 138 -13.37 2.17 17.50
CA CYS A 138 -14.50 3.05 17.82
C CYS A 138 -14.14 4.29 18.67
N LEU A 139 -12.90 4.43 19.17
CA LEU A 139 -12.52 5.62 19.96
C LEU A 139 -12.45 6.91 19.10
N VAL A 140 -12.38 6.80 17.76
CA VAL A 140 -12.46 7.94 16.81
C VAL A 140 -13.85 8.04 16.14
N PHE A 141 -14.61 6.94 16.09
CA PHE A 141 -15.92 6.87 15.43
C PHE A 141 -17.06 7.56 16.21
N VAL A 142 -16.86 7.84 17.51
CA VAL A 142 -17.81 8.63 18.34
C VAL A 142 -17.99 10.07 17.81
N CYS A 143 -17.04 10.62 17.05
CA CYS A 143 -17.24 11.91 16.37
C CYS A 143 -18.06 11.81 15.07
N CYS A 144 -18.15 10.64 14.42
CA CYS A 144 -18.91 10.48 13.17
C CYS A 144 -20.42 10.34 13.41
N ARG A 145 -20.86 9.81 14.55
CA ARG A 145 -22.30 9.66 14.84
C ARG A 145 -23.03 10.99 15.06
N ALA A 146 -22.30 12.07 15.35
CA ALA A 146 -22.88 13.40 15.60
C ALA A 146 -22.98 14.29 14.33
N ASN A 147 -22.56 13.82 13.15
CA ASN A 147 -22.06 14.74 12.12
C ASN A 147 -22.62 14.48 10.70
N ALA A 148 -23.83 13.95 10.56
CA ALA A 148 -24.36 13.53 9.26
C ALA A 148 -24.64 14.63 8.20
N GLN A 149 -24.40 15.94 8.44
CA GLN A 149 -24.91 17.00 7.53
C GLN A 149 -24.02 18.24 7.28
N GLN A 150 -22.71 18.26 7.58
CA GLN A 150 -21.87 19.45 7.33
C GLN A 150 -20.66 19.17 6.43
N PRO A 151 -20.30 20.06 5.47
CA PRO A 151 -19.12 19.91 4.58
C PRO A 151 -17.77 19.88 5.33
N LYS A 152 -17.78 20.24 6.62
CA LYS A 152 -16.64 20.35 7.53
C LYS A 152 -16.03 18.99 7.91
N LEU A 153 -16.66 17.88 7.54
CA LEU A 153 -16.28 16.52 7.94
C LEU A 153 -15.59 15.68 6.88
N PHE A 154 -15.66 16.12 5.63
CA PHE A 154 -14.87 15.54 4.55
C PHE A 154 -13.38 15.55 4.94
N VAL A 155 -12.96 16.60 5.66
CA VAL A 155 -11.62 16.75 6.23
C VAL A 155 -11.29 15.66 7.26
N GLY A 156 -12.24 15.29 8.13
CA GLY A 156 -12.03 14.26 9.16
C GLY A 156 -11.83 12.87 8.55
N MET A 157 -12.59 12.53 7.51
CA MET A 157 -12.39 11.28 6.76
C MET A 157 -11.04 11.26 6.04
N ILE A 158 -10.66 12.37 5.39
CA ILE A 158 -9.36 12.50 4.72
C ILE A 158 -8.19 12.34 5.70
N LEU A 159 -8.28 12.95 6.89
CA LEU A 159 -7.23 12.86 7.90
C LEU A 159 -6.92 11.40 8.27
N ILE A 160 -7.96 10.58 8.46
CA ILE A 160 -7.80 9.16 8.79
C ILE A 160 -7.15 8.38 7.62
N LEU A 161 -7.53 8.71 6.39
CA LEU A 161 -6.95 8.09 5.18
C LEU A 161 -5.45 8.42 5.03
N ILE A 162 -5.04 9.67 5.35
CA ILE A 162 -3.63 10.08 5.32
C ILE A 162 -2.80 9.31 6.36
N PHE A 163 -3.34 9.10 7.57
CA PHE A 163 -2.63 8.31 8.59
C PHE A 163 -2.47 6.84 8.19
N ALA A 164 -3.46 6.26 7.49
CA ALA A 164 -3.34 4.91 6.96
C ALA A 164 -2.27 4.82 5.86
N GLU A 165 -2.18 5.83 4.98
CA GLU A 165 -1.17 5.92 3.93
C GLU A 165 0.25 6.09 4.49
N ALA A 166 0.40 6.82 5.58
CA ALA A 166 1.69 7.00 6.26
C ALA A 166 2.35 5.64 6.64
N LEU A 167 1.55 4.63 7.01
CA LEU A 167 2.06 3.29 7.32
C LEU A 167 2.71 2.62 6.09
N ALA A 168 2.11 2.78 4.91
CA ALA A 168 2.68 2.27 3.67
C ALA A 168 3.95 3.03 3.26
N LEU A 169 3.98 4.35 3.46
CA LEU A 169 5.17 5.18 3.23
C LEU A 169 6.33 4.77 4.13
N TYR A 170 6.10 4.45 5.41
CA TYR A 170 7.15 3.93 6.28
C TYR A 170 7.73 2.62 5.74
N GLY A 171 6.89 1.71 5.21
CA GLY A 171 7.34 0.48 4.55
C GLY A 171 8.20 0.76 3.32
N LEU A 172 7.85 1.76 2.51
CA LEU A 172 8.64 2.18 1.35
C LEU A 172 10.01 2.74 1.75
N ILE A 173 10.06 3.64 2.74
CA ILE A 173 11.31 4.26 3.21
C ILE A 173 12.28 3.19 3.72
N VAL A 174 11.80 2.25 4.53
CA VAL A 174 12.61 1.12 5.02
C VAL A 174 13.10 0.26 3.86
N GLY A 175 12.23 -0.03 2.89
CA GLY A 175 12.60 -0.78 1.69
C GLY A 175 13.72 -0.11 0.88
N ILE A 176 13.65 1.20 0.70
CA ILE A 176 14.69 1.98 0.01
C ILE A 176 16.00 1.98 0.79
N ILE A 177 15.98 2.18 2.12
CA ILE A 177 17.19 2.19 2.94
C ILE A 177 17.91 0.83 2.90
N LEU A 178 17.15 -0.27 3.00
CA LEU A 178 17.70 -1.62 2.90
C LEU A 178 18.31 -1.88 1.52
N SER A 179 17.62 -1.47 0.45
CA SER A 179 18.13 -1.59 -0.91
C SER A 179 19.34 -0.70 -1.19
N SER A 180 19.42 0.48 -0.55
CA SER A 180 20.55 1.41 -0.68
C SER A 180 21.78 0.90 0.06
N ARG A 181 21.61 0.32 1.27
CA ARG A 181 22.70 -0.32 2.03
C ARG A 181 23.25 -1.57 1.36
N ALA A 182 22.41 -2.38 0.72
CA ALA A 182 22.87 -3.49 -0.13
C ALA A 182 23.74 -3.00 -1.30
N GLY A 183 23.47 -1.79 -1.82
CA GLY A 183 24.35 -1.14 -2.79
C GLY A 183 25.68 -0.64 -2.20
N GLN A 184 25.71 -0.30 -0.91
CA GLN A 184 26.78 0.43 -0.23
C GLN A 184 27.75 -0.46 0.56
N SER A 185 27.34 -1.67 0.97
CA SER A 185 28.23 -2.73 1.51
C SER A 185 29.30 -3.20 0.51
N ARG A 186 29.36 -2.57 -0.67
CA ARG A 186 30.28 -2.81 -1.79
C ARG A 186 31.39 -1.76 -1.89
N ALA A 187 31.39 -0.75 -1.01
CA ALA A 187 32.37 0.35 -1.01
C ALA A 187 33.49 0.18 0.03
N GLU A 188 33.47 -0.89 0.82
CA GLU A 188 34.58 -1.34 1.68
C GLU A 188 35.12 -2.69 1.19
#